data_AF-A0A563VIX2-F1
#
_entry.id   AF-A0A563VIX2-F1
#
_cell.length_a   1.000
_cell.length_b   1.000
_cell.length_c   1.000
_cell.angle_alpha   90.00
_cell.angle_beta   90.00
_cell.angle_gamma   90.00
#
_symmetry.space_group_name_H-M   'P 1'
#
loop_
_entity.id
_entity.type
_entity.pdbx_description
1 polymer ?
#
loop_
_entity_poly.entity_id
_entity_poly.type
_entity_poly.pdbx_seq_one_letter_code
_entity_poly.pdbx_strand_id
1 'polypeptide(L)' 'MKREFYLVRHCQATGQESDAPLTKLGKQQAISLIDYLTDFDIKHIISSPFLRTGFISFF' A
#
# COMPACT_ATOMS: atom_id res chain seq x y z
N MET A 1 9.07 -10.77 -23.60
CA MET A 1 7.97 -10.00 -22.97
C MET A 1 8.49 -9.49 -21.62
N LYS A 2 8.59 -8.18 -21.43
CA LYS A 2 9.10 -7.56 -20.19
C LYS A 2 7.92 -7.32 -19.24
N ARG A 3 8.07 -7.69 -17.97
CA ARG A 3 7.11 -7.35 -16.90
C ARG A 3 7.87 -6.57 -15.84
N GLU A 4 7.28 -5.47 -15.40
CA GLU A 4 7.82 -4.63 -14.32
C GLU A 4 7.02 -4.90 -13.06
N PHE A 5 7.73 -5.05 -11.95
CA PHE A 5 7.15 -5.38 -10.65
C PHE A 5 7.58 -4.32 -9.65
N TYR A 6 6.61 -3.77 -8.93
CA TYR A 6 6.85 -2.81 -7.86
C TYR A 6 6.57 -3.50 -6.53
N LEU A 7 7.59 -3.60 -5.68
CA LEU A 7 7.45 -4.12 -4.33
C LEU A 7 7.35 -2.95 -3.36
N VAL A 8 6.20 -2.81 -2.72
CA VAL A 8 5.92 -1.73 -1.79
C VAL A 8 5.70 -2.29 -0.39
N ARG A 9 6.39 -1.73 0.60
CA ARG A 9 6.17 -2.04 2.01
C ARG A 9 4.94 -1.31 2.52
N HIS A 10 4.19 -1.92 3.45
CA HIS A 10 3.08 -1.24 4.11
C HIS A 10 3.53 0.06 4.80
N CYS A 11 2.65 1.06 4.84
CA CYS A 11 2.88 2.31 5.55
C CYS A 11 2.95 2.09 7.07
N GLN A 12 3.31 3.13 7.82
CA GLN A 12 3.49 3.01 9.27
C GLN A 12 2.20 2.55 9.98
N ALA A 13 2.30 1.47 10.74
CA ALA A 13 1.22 0.88 11.52
C ALA A 13 1.45 1.08 13.03
N THR A 14 0.39 0.96 13.83
CA THR A 14 0.48 1.04 15.30
C THR A 14 1.11 -0.20 15.94
N GLY A 15 1.24 -1.30 15.19
CA GLY A 15 1.78 -2.57 15.66
C GLY A 15 2.05 -3.55 14.51
N GLN A 16 2.44 -4.78 14.86
CA GLN A 16 2.74 -5.86 13.90
C GLN A 16 1.59 -6.85 13.70
N GLU A 17 0.63 -6.89 14.64
CA GLU A 17 -0.56 -7.75 14.59
C GLU A 17 -1.33 -7.58 13.27
N SER A 18 -2.02 -8.64 12.83
CA SER A 18 -2.72 -8.66 11.53
C SER A 18 -3.79 -7.57 11.40
N ASP A 19 -4.39 -7.18 12.51
CA ASP A 19 -5.43 -6.16 12.63
C ASP A 19 -4.90 -4.78 13.05
N ALA A 20 -3.58 -4.62 13.25
CA ALA A 20 -2.99 -3.35 13.63
C ALA A 20 -3.24 -2.29 12.54
N PRO A 21 -3.95 -1.18 12.84
CA PRO A 21 -4.26 -0.16 11.84
C PRO A 21 -3.04 0.70 11.48
N LEU A 22 -3.16 1.45 10.38
CA LEU A 22 -2.23 2.52 10.05
C LEU A 22 -2.30 3.65 11.09
N THR A 23 -1.14 4.20 11.45
CA THR A 23 -1.11 5.45 12.22
C THR A 23 -1.63 6.60 11.37
N LYS A 24 -1.88 7.77 11.97
CA LYS A 24 -2.23 8.99 11.22
C LYS A 24 -1.18 9.32 10.14
N LEU A 25 0.11 9.16 10.48
CA LEU A 25 1.21 9.32 9.55
C LEU A 25 1.19 8.23 8.46
N GLY A 26 0.92 6.98 8.82
CA GLY A 26 0.78 5.89 7.86
C GLY A 26 -0.32 6.13 6.83
N LYS A 27 -1.45 6.72 7.23
CA LYS A 27 -2.52 7.11 6.31
C LYS A 27 -2.08 8.20 5.33
N GLN A 28 -1.36 9.21 5.81
CA GLN A 28 -0.80 10.26 4.95
C GLN A 28 0.22 9.69 3.95
N GLN A 29 1.11 8.80 4.42
CA GLN A 29 2.04 8.08 3.55
C GLN A 29 1.33 7.29 2.46
N ALA A 30 0.21 6.63 2.80
CA ALA A 30 -0.55 5.87 1.84
C ALA A 30 -1.15 6.75 0.74
N ILE A 31 -1.70 7.92 1.10
CA ILE A 31 -2.22 8.91 0.13
C ILE A 31 -1.11 9.38 -0.81
N SER A 32 0.04 9.80 -0.27
CA SER A 32 1.17 10.24 -1.12
C SER A 32 1.71 9.12 -2.00
N LEU A 33 1.66 7.87 -1.53
CA LEU A 33 2.05 6.71 -2.33
C LEU A 33 1.07 6.48 -3.48
N ILE A 34 -0.22 6.65 -3.28
CA ILE A 34 -1.23 6.55 -4.34
C ILE A 34 -0.96 7.59 -5.41
N ASP A 35 -0.75 8.86 -5.02
CA ASP A 35 -0.45 9.95 -5.96
C ASP A 35 0.83 9.68 -6.77
N TYR A 36 1.82 9.01 -6.17
CA TYR A 36 3.02 8.59 -6.87
C TYR A 36 2.76 7.42 -7.81
N LEU A 37 1.94 6.45 -7.40
CA LEU A 37 1.66 5.24 -8.18
C LEU A 37 0.71 5.50 -9.37
N THR A 38 -0.11 6.56 -9.33
CA THR A 38 -1.01 6.93 -10.44
C THR A 38 -0.28 7.28 -11.73
N ASP A 39 1.00 7.64 -11.66
CA ASP A 39 1.82 7.91 -12.85
C ASP A 39 2.30 6.62 -13.55
N PHE A 40 2.09 5.45 -12.93
CA PHE A 40 2.48 4.15 -13.47
C PHE A 40 1.28 3.39 -14.05
N ASP A 41 1.46 2.72 -15.20
CA ASP A 41 0.45 1.84 -15.83
C ASP A 41 0.32 0.50 -15.08
N ILE A 42 -0.07 0.56 -13.79
CA ILE A 42 -0.22 -0.63 -12.94
C ILE A 42 -1.52 -1.35 -13.29
N LYS A 43 -1.39 -2.55 -13.86
CA LYS A 43 -2.53 -3.37 -14.29
C LYS A 43 -3.07 -4.30 -13.21
N HIS A 44 -2.24 -4.61 -12.21
CA HIS A 44 -2.58 -5.56 -11.15
C HIS A 44 -1.93 -5.13 -9.85
N ILE A 45 -2.72 -5.14 -8.77
CA ILE A 45 -2.26 -4.92 -7.41
C ILE A 45 -2.57 -6.18 -6.60
N ILE A 46 -1.57 -6.68 -5.87
CA ILE A 46 -1.71 -7.82 -4.97
C ILE A 46 -1.25 -7.34 -3.61
N SER A 47 -2.06 -7.58 -2.58
CA SER A 47 -1.75 -7.19 -1.21
C SER A 47 -1.98 -8.32 -0.23
N SER A 48 -1.35 -8.18 0.94
CA SER A 48 -1.61 -9.05 2.08
C SER A 48 -3.03 -8.82 2.60
N PRO A 49 -3.71 -9.84 3.17
CA PRO A 49 -5.03 -9.70 3.78
C PRO A 49 -5.03 -8.90 5.10
N PHE A 50 -3.90 -8.32 5.52
CA PHE A 50 -3.80 -7.58 6.78
C PHE A 50 -4.32 -6.14 6.65
N LEU A 51 -4.88 -5.60 7.74
CA LEU A 51 -5.54 -4.29 7.72
C LEU A 51 -4.60 -3.14 7.32
N ARG A 52 -3.32 -3.25 7.65
CA ARG A 52 -2.29 -2.25 7.30
C ARG A 52 -1.96 -2.14 5.80
N THR A 53 -2.27 -3.17 5.00
CA THR A 53 -2.04 -3.17 3.55
C THR A 53 -3.30 -2.87 2.74
N GLY A 54 -4.48 -2.98 3.36
CA GLY A 54 -5.76 -2.82 2.67
C GLY A 54 -5.96 -1.43 2.05
N PHE A 55 -5.38 -0.37 2.62
CA PHE A 55 -5.64 1.01 2.19
C PHE A 55 -5.21 1.30 0.74
N ILE A 56 -4.15 0.65 0.24
CA ILE A 56 -3.60 0.88 -1.11
C ILE A 56 -4.26 -0.06 -2.15
N SER A 57 -4.98 -1.09 -1.71
CA SER A 57 -5.55 -2.12 -2.61
C SER A 57 -6.87 -1.73 -3.26
N PHE A 58 -7.45 -0.60 -2.85
CA PHE A 58 -8.72 -0.08 -3.37
C PHE A 58 -8.55 1.05 -4.39
N PHE A 59 -7.30 1.42 -4.71
CA PHE A 59 -6.96 2.29 -5.84
C PHE A 59 -6.55 1.42 -7.02
#